data_AF-A0A838HQW5-F1
#
_entry.id   AF-A0A838HQW5-F1
#
_cell.length_a   1.000
_cell.length_b   1.000
_cell.length_c   1.000
_cell.angle_alpha   90.00
_cell.angle_beta   90.00
_cell.angle_gamma   90.00
#
_symmetry.space_group_name_H-M   'P 1'
#
loop_
_entity.id
_entity.type
_entity.pdbx_description
1 polymer ?
#
loop_
_entity_poly.entity_id
_entity_poly.type
_entity_poly.pdbx_seq_one_letter_code
_entity_poly.pdbx_strand_id
1 'polypeptide(L)' 'MPLTEVDDKPVVGRSADVARRELDDQQLMAVVRAEYQECVQAAALYERLGRPGDAAAVQAEATILMQYLVA' A
#
# COMPACT_ATOMS: atom_id res chain seq x y z
N MET A 1 9.21 -19.65 -1.95
CA MET A 1 9.54 -19.74 -0.51
C MET A 1 8.26 -19.59 0.28
N PRO A 2 7.98 -20.43 1.29
CA PRO A 2 6.86 -20.15 2.18
C PRO A 2 7.23 -18.92 3.02
N LEU A 3 6.30 -17.99 3.18
CA LEU A 3 6.44 -16.88 4.13
C LEU A 3 6.44 -17.50 5.53
N THR A 4 7.61 -17.56 6.16
CA THR A 4 7.74 -17.95 7.57
C THR A 4 7.01 -16.94 8.44
N GLU A 5 6.22 -17.42 9.40
CA GLU A 5 5.58 -16.62 10.45
C GLU A 5 6.57 -15.59 11.00
N VAL A 6 6.26 -14.31 10.77
CA VAL A 6 7.01 -13.21 11.38
C VAL A 6 6.43 -13.03 12.79
N ASP A 7 7.21 -13.35 13.81
CA ASP A 7 6.83 -13.06 15.20
C ASP A 7 6.82 -11.54 15.39
N ASP A 8 5.65 -10.91 15.22
CA ASP A 8 5.47 -9.45 15.23
C ASP A 8 5.38 -8.87 16.65
N LYS A 9 5.80 -9.63 17.67
CA LYS A 9 5.77 -9.19 19.06
C LYS A 9 6.91 -8.19 19.33
N PRO A 10 6.59 -6.96 19.78
CA PRO A 10 7.62 -5.96 20.05
C PRO A 10 8.52 -6.39 21.22
N VAL A 11 9.84 -6.22 21.07
CA VAL A 11 10.82 -6.45 22.14
C VAL A 11 10.97 -5.16 22.94
N VAL A 12 10.26 -5.10 24.06
CA VAL A 12 10.20 -3.91 24.92
C VAL A 12 11.58 -3.60 25.52
N GLY A 13 12.07 -2.36 25.34
CA GLY A 13 13.17 -1.78 26.12
C GLY A 13 14.51 -1.53 25.40
N ARG A 14 14.62 -1.75 24.08
CA ARG A 14 15.85 -1.43 23.32
C ARG A 14 15.68 -0.63 22.01
N SER A 15 14.47 -0.53 21.50
CA SER A 15 14.13 0.29 20.33
C SER A 15 12.93 1.16 20.68
N ALA A 16 12.72 2.26 19.95
CA ALA A 16 11.51 3.07 20.01
C ALA A 16 10.28 2.32 19.44
N ASP A 17 10.16 1.03 19.75
CA ASP A 17 9.14 0.15 19.24
C ASP A 17 7.82 0.49 19.93
N VAL A 18 6.94 1.11 19.16
CA VAL A 18 5.56 1.41 19.53
C VAL A 18 4.70 0.22 19.13
N ALA A 19 3.74 -0.16 19.98
CA ALA A 19 2.77 -1.18 19.63
C ALA A 19 2.09 -0.81 18.29
N ARG A 20 2.12 -1.74 17.33
CA ARG A 20 1.44 -1.55 16.05
C ARG A 20 -0.06 -1.52 16.29
N ARG A 21 -0.74 -0.64 15.58
CA ARG A 21 -2.20 -0.61 15.57
C ARG A 21 -2.69 -1.72 14.66
N GLU A 22 -3.40 -2.67 15.23
CA GLU A 22 -4.17 -3.66 14.48
C GLU A 22 -5.30 -2.96 13.71
N LEU A 23 -5.45 -3.31 12.43
CA LEU A 23 -6.53 -2.83 11.58
C LEU A 23 -7.53 -3.98 11.38
N ASP A 24 -8.82 -3.69 11.51
CA ASP A 24 -9.84 -4.62 11.04
C ASP A 24 -9.92 -4.61 9.50
N ASP A 25 -10.63 -5.59 8.93
CA ASP A 25 -10.76 -5.72 7.47
C ASP A 25 -11.35 -4.47 6.82
N GLN A 26 -12.29 -3.79 7.48
CA GLN A 26 -12.89 -2.56 6.96
C GLN A 26 -11.86 -1.42 6.88
N GLN A 27 -11.04 -1.26 7.92
CA GLN A 27 -9.96 -0.29 7.98
C GLN A 27 -8.88 -0.62 6.96
N LEU A 28 -8.52 -1.90 6.82
CA LEU A 28 -7.58 -2.36 5.80
C LEU A 28 -8.10 -2.03 4.39
N MET A 29 -9.36 -2.33 4.10
CA MET A 29 -9.97 -2.01 2.80
C MET A 29 -10.04 -0.49 2.54
N ALA A 30 -10.23 0.32 3.58
CA ALA A 30 -10.18 1.77 3.46
C ALA A 30 -8.77 2.26 3.06
N VAL A 31 -7.72 1.68 3.64
CA VAL A 31 -6.32 1.96 3.25
C VAL A 31 -6.09 1.57 1.80
N VAL A 32 -6.40 0.33 1.41
CA VAL A 32 -6.21 -0.14 0.02
C VAL A 32 -6.94 0.74 -0.99
N ARG A 33 -8.15 1.21 -0.66
CA ARG A 33 -8.90 2.14 -1.50
C ARG A 33 -8.24 3.50 -1.63
N ALA A 34 -7.70 4.04 -0.53
CA ALA A 34 -6.98 5.30 -0.54
C ALA A 34 -5.71 5.20 -1.40
N GLU A 35 -4.90 4.15 -1.20
CA GLU A 35 -3.70 3.88 -2.00
C GLU A 35 -4.02 3.76 -3.49
N TYR A 36 -5.08 3.04 -3.86
CA TYR A 36 -5.52 2.95 -5.26
C TYR A 36 -5.85 4.34 -5.85
N GLN A 37 -6.56 5.17 -5.09
CA GLN A 37 -6.91 6.53 -5.53
C GLN A 37 -5.66 7.41 -5.68
N GLU A 38 -4.69 7.29 -4.78
CA GLU A 38 -3.42 8.01 -4.85
C GLU A 38 -2.61 7.60 -6.09
N CYS A 39 -2.47 6.30 -6.38
CA CYS A 39 -1.80 5.82 -7.59
C CYS A 39 -2.46 6.38 -8.87
N VAL A 40 -3.80 6.38 -8.95
CA VAL A 40 -4.53 6.93 -10.10
C VAL A 40 -4.28 8.44 -10.27
N GLN A 41 -4.29 9.19 -9.17
CA GLN A 41 -4.00 10.63 -9.20
C GLN A 41 -2.53 10.91 -9.57
N ALA A 42 -1.60 10.12 -9.04
CA ALA A 42 -0.17 10.21 -9.35
C ALA A 42 0.10 9.91 -10.83
N ALA A 43 -0.54 8.89 -11.41
CA ALA A 43 -0.41 8.57 -12.83
C ALA A 43 -0.79 9.78 -13.70
N ALA A 44 -1.95 10.37 -13.43
CA ALA A 44 -2.43 11.56 -14.14
C ALA A 44 -1.50 12.77 -13.95
N LEU A 45 -0.88 12.92 -12.77
CA LEU A 45 0.09 13.97 -12.51
C LEU A 45 1.38 13.75 -13.31
N TYR A 46 1.92 12.53 -13.33
CA TYR A 46 3.13 12.20 -14.08
C TYR A 46 2.95 12.35 -15.60
N GLU A 47 1.78 12.00 -16.14
CA GLU A 47 1.44 12.29 -17.54
C GLU A 47 1.50 13.79 -17.85
N ARG A 48 0.90 14.63 -16.98
CA ARG A 48 0.93 16.10 -17.14
C ARG A 48 2.34 16.68 -17.04
N LEU A 49 3.23 16.04 -16.29
CA LEU A 49 4.62 16.44 -16.14
C LEU A 49 5.53 15.91 -17.25
N GLY A 50 5.00 15.16 -18.23
CA GLY A 50 5.79 14.57 -19.31
C GLY A 50 6.70 13.43 -18.83
N ARG A 51 6.28 12.70 -17.79
CA ARG A 51 7.00 11.58 -17.18
C ARG A 51 6.26 10.25 -17.41
N PRO A 52 6.14 9.78 -18.66
CA PRO A 52 5.28 8.63 -19.01
C PRO A 52 5.77 7.31 -18.39
N GLY A 53 7.08 7.15 -18.15
CA GLY A 53 7.61 5.96 -17.48
C GLY A 53 7.15 5.83 -16.03
N ASP A 54 7.15 6.95 -15.29
CA ASP A 54 6.66 6.98 -13.91
C ASP A 54 5.14 6.81 -13.87
N ALA A 55 4.40 7.44 -14.80
CA ALA A 55 2.96 7.26 -14.93
C ALA A 55 2.59 5.78 -15.15
N ALA A 56 3.28 5.10 -16.07
CA ALA A 56 3.07 3.68 -16.33
C ALA A 56 3.37 2.80 -15.10
N ALA A 57 4.40 3.13 -14.33
CA ALA A 57 4.76 2.40 -13.12
C ALA A 57 3.64 2.48 -12.06
N VAL A 58 3.18 3.68 -11.70
CA VAL A 58 2.11 3.83 -10.71
C VAL A 58 0.75 3.32 -11.22
N GLN A 59 0.53 3.31 -12.53
CA GLN A 59 -0.66 2.70 -13.13
C GLN A 59 -0.65 1.16 -13.02
N ALA A 60 0.52 0.53 -13.13
CA ALA A 60 0.67 -0.90 -12.88
C ALA A 60 0.39 -1.23 -11.40
N GLU A 61 0.85 -0.40 -10.47
CA GLU A 61 0.53 -0.54 -9.04
C GLU A 61 -0.97 -0.42 -8.77
N ALA A 62 -1.64 0.58 -9.34
CA ALA A 62 -3.09 0.74 -9.23
C ALA A 62 -3.84 -0.51 -9.74
N THR A 63 -3.34 -1.13 -10.81
CA THR A 63 -3.93 -2.36 -11.38
C THR A 63 -3.82 -3.53 -10.40
N ILE A 64 -2.73 -3.64 -9.65
CA ILE A 64 -2.55 -4.65 -8.61
C ILE A 64 -3.51 -4.36 -7.43
N LEU A 65 -3.55 -3.11 -6.95
CA LEU A 65 -4.43 -2.72 -5.84
C LEU A 65 -5.90 -2.97 -6.13
N MET A 66 -6.33 -2.75 -7.38
CA MET A 66 -7.70 -3.02 -7.82
C MET A 66 -8.11 -4.47 -7.62
N GLN A 67 -7.19 -5.43 -7.71
CA GLN A 67 -7.50 -6.86 -7.52
C GLN A 67 -7.97 -7.16 -6.08
N TYR A 68 -7.54 -6.35 -5.11
CA TYR A 68 -7.96 -6.46 -3.71
C TYR A 68 -9.25 -5.69 -3.39
N LEU A 69 -9.73 -4.85 -4.30
CA LEU A 69 -10.95 -4.05 -4.11
C LEU A 69 -12.20 -4.63 -4.79
N VAL A 70 -12.02 -5.57 -5.73
CA VAL A 70 -13.10 -6.20 -6.51
C VAL A 70 -13.41 -7.63 -6.03
N ALA A 71 -12.67 -8.12 -5.03
CA ALA A 71 -12.86 -9.42 -4.40
C ALA A 71 -14.06 -9.43 -3.44
#